data_AF-A0A0F8UJZ2-F1
#
_entry.id   AF-A0A0F8UJZ2-F1
#
_cell.length_a   1.000
_cell.length_b   1.000
_cell.length_c   1.000
_cell.angle_alpha   90.00
_cell.angle_beta   90.00
_cell.angle_gamma   90.00
#
_symmetry.space_group_name_H-M   'P 1'
#
loop_
_entity.id
_entity.type
_entity.pdbx_description
1 polymer ?
#
loop_
_entity_poly.entity_id
_entity_poly.type
_entity_poly.pdbx_seq_one_letter_code
_entity_poly.pdbx_strand_id
1 'polypeptide(L)'
;MGVLVHLVDMGDGKTGNEASFIAAKSLIGVGRGFYQTAAQVSVQAVVSRQEVSVVTAVFFASMSVGGAIGTSVAGAIWRSTLPRKLAENLPADLKHQAQAIFGSIVTARSYKVGTAARDAIDLSYRQSQRLLAIAGVCALAPMLIIMFFLQNVQLDERQTTKPESHEEVIKDDANPEKVTQ
;
A
#
# COMPACT_ATOMS: atom_id res chain seq x y z
N MET A 1 12.59 -6.65 -0.28
CA MET A 1 11.81 -7.85 0.12
C MET A 1 12.49 -9.18 -0.24
N GLY A 2 13.32 -9.27 -1.29
CA GLY A 2 14.08 -10.51 -1.59
C GLY A 2 15.14 -10.89 -0.54
N VAL A 3 15.91 -9.91 -0.04
CA VAL A 3 16.89 -10.13 1.05
C VAL A 3 16.22 -10.49 2.39
N LEU A 4 14.97 -10.07 2.58
CA LEU A 4 14.16 -10.39 3.77
C LEU A 4 13.62 -11.82 3.76
N VAL A 5 13.46 -12.45 2.59
CA VAL A 5 13.15 -13.89 2.49
C VAL A 5 14.40 -14.71 2.80
N HIS A 6 15.58 -14.27 2.35
CA HIS A 6 16.85 -14.94 2.63
C HIS A 6 17.35 -14.82 4.08
N LEU A 7 17.00 -13.73 4.78
CA LEU A 7 17.32 -13.56 6.21
C LEU A 7 16.32 -14.22 7.16
N VAL A 8 15.15 -14.63 6.67
CA VAL A 8 14.12 -15.33 7.46
C VAL A 8 14.15 -16.84 7.23
N ASP A 9 14.60 -17.30 6.06
CA ASP A 9 14.79 -18.73 5.76
C ASP A 9 16.28 -19.05 5.65
N MET A 10 16.93 -19.16 6.81
CA MET A 10 18.32 -19.55 6.94
C MET A 10 18.42 -21.09 6.86
N GLY A 11 18.15 -21.67 5.69
CA GLY A 11 18.64 -22.96 5.17
C GLY A 11 18.53 -24.28 5.98
N ASP A 12 18.19 -24.28 7.27
CA ASP A 12 18.47 -25.39 8.19
C ASP A 12 17.25 -25.93 8.95
N GLY A 13 16.03 -25.64 8.48
CA GLY A 13 14.80 -26.23 9.03
C GLY A 13 14.50 -25.87 10.49
N LYS A 14 15.20 -24.88 11.07
CA LYS A 14 14.89 -24.30 12.39
C LYS A 14 14.26 -22.93 12.18
N THR A 15 13.08 -22.76 12.75
CA THR A 15 12.27 -21.54 12.78
C THR A 15 13.16 -20.30 12.87
N GLY A 16 13.17 -19.47 11.82
CA GLY A 16 13.86 -18.18 11.83
C GLY A 16 13.50 -17.42 13.10
N ASN A 17 14.52 -17.14 13.91
CA ASN A 17 14.47 -16.50 15.22
C ASN A 17 13.37 -15.41 15.24
N GLU A 18 12.36 -15.51 16.09
CA GLU A 18 11.24 -14.55 16.14
C GLU A 18 11.74 -13.09 16.20
N ALA A 19 12.90 -12.89 16.83
CA ALA A 19 13.61 -11.62 16.88
C ALA A 19 13.97 -11.05 15.49
N SER A 20 14.38 -11.87 14.51
CA SER A 20 14.70 -11.39 13.15
C SER A 20 13.45 -10.92 12.41
N PHE A 21 12.33 -11.64 12.58
CA PHE A 21 11.05 -11.26 12.00
C PHE A 21 10.51 -9.96 12.61
N ILE A 22 10.65 -9.80 13.93
CA ILE A 22 10.28 -8.57 14.64
C ILE A 22 11.17 -7.41 14.17
N ALA A 23 12.49 -7.59 14.13
CA ALA A 23 13.42 -6.56 13.67
C ALA A 23 13.13 -6.12 12.22
N ALA A 24 12.87 -7.09 11.33
CA ALA A 24 12.45 -6.86 9.96
C ALA A 24 11.15 -6.02 9.87
N LYS A 25 10.13 -6.41 10.62
CA LYS A 25 8.84 -5.71 10.68
C LYS A 25 8.99 -4.28 11.19
N SER A 26 9.81 -4.07 12.22
CA SER A 26 10.12 -2.74 12.75
C SER A 26 10.79 -1.86 11.72
N LEU A 27 11.81 -2.36 11.02
CA LEU A 27 12.51 -1.59 9.97
C LEU A 27 11.58 -1.19 8.82
N ILE A 28 10.71 -2.11 8.39
CA ILE A 28 9.69 -1.82 7.38
C ILE A 28 8.73 -0.74 7.88
N GLY A 29 8.30 -0.80 9.14
CA GLY A 29 7.45 0.21 9.76
C GLY A 29 8.09 1.60 9.75
N VAL A 30 9.36 1.68 10.16
CA VAL A 30 10.14 2.91 10.16
C VAL A 30 10.29 3.48 8.74
N GLY A 31 10.68 2.65 7.77
CA GLY A 31 10.83 3.07 6.37
C GLY A 31 9.52 3.57 5.77
N ARG A 32 8.40 2.90 6.07
CA ARG A 32 7.06 3.35 5.64
C ARG A 32 6.70 4.72 6.23
N GLY A 33 7.02 4.97 7.49
CA GLY A 33 6.77 6.26 8.14
C GLY A 33 7.51 7.40 7.45
N PHE A 34 8.80 7.24 7.21
CA PHE A 34 9.62 8.26 6.54
C PHE A 34 9.18 8.54 5.11
N TYR A 35 8.92 7.49 4.33
CA TYR A 35 8.45 7.65 2.95
C TYR A 35 7.11 8.40 2.91
N GLN A 36 6.18 8.03 3.79
CA GLN A 36 4.85 8.62 3.82
C GLN A 36 4.89 10.12 4.15
N THR A 37 5.68 10.51 5.15
CA THR A 37 5.80 11.93 5.54
C THR A 37 6.54 12.74 4.49
N ALA A 38 7.62 12.19 3.91
CA ALA A 38 8.36 12.85 2.83
C ALA A 38 7.47 13.09 1.59
N ALA A 39 6.67 12.11 1.19
CA ALA A 39 5.73 12.24 0.07
C ALA A 39 4.68 13.34 0.33
N GLN A 40 4.11 13.36 1.54
CA GLN A 40 3.13 14.38 1.91
C GLN A 40 3.72 15.79 1.87
N VAL A 41 4.91 15.99 2.45
CA VAL A 41 5.59 17.30 2.46
C VAL A 41 5.98 17.73 1.05
N SER A 42 6.46 16.81 0.20
CA SER A 42 6.85 17.11 -1.19
C SER A 42 5.65 17.62 -2.00
N VAL A 43 4.49 16.99 -1.83
CA VAL A 43 3.25 17.39 -2.51
C VAL A 43 2.73 18.74 -1.98
N GLN A 44 2.90 19.02 -0.69
CA GLN A 44 2.55 20.32 -0.11
C GLN A 44 3.52 21.46 -0.51
N ALA A 45 4.77 21.14 -0.85
CA ALA A 45 5.79 22.13 -1.19
C ALA A 45 5.62 22.77 -2.59
N VAL A 46 4.92 22.09 -3.51
CA VAL A 46 4.73 22.56 -4.89
C VAL A 46 3.48 23.44 -5.07
N VAL A 47 2.74 23.72 -3.99
CA VAL A 47 1.48 24.48 -4.04
C VAL A 47 1.48 25.70 -3.12
N SER A 48 0.66 26.69 -3.46
CA SER A 48 0.49 27.92 -2.66
C SER A 48 -0.18 27.63 -1.31
N ARG A 49 0.10 28.47 -0.29
CA ARG A 49 -0.42 28.32 1.09
C ARG A 49 -1.95 28.16 1.19
N GLN A 50 -2.71 28.70 0.26
CA GLN A 50 -4.18 28.56 0.20
C GLN A 50 -4.64 27.18 -0.27
N GLU A 51 -3.85 26.49 -1.09
CA GLU A 51 -4.21 25.20 -1.72
C GLU A 51 -3.71 23.98 -0.94
N VAL A 52 -2.91 24.17 0.11
CA VAL A 52 -2.30 23.09 0.92
C VAL A 52 -3.37 22.15 1.50
N SER A 53 -4.51 22.69 1.94
CA SER A 53 -5.61 21.91 2.50
C SER A 53 -6.28 21.01 1.46
N VAL A 54 -6.55 21.56 0.27
CA VAL A 54 -7.16 20.85 -0.86
C VAL A 54 -6.26 19.71 -1.31
N VAL A 55 -4.97 19.99 -1.50
CA VAL A 55 -3.98 19.01 -1.94
C VAL A 55 -3.80 17.89 -0.91
N THR A 56 -3.81 18.22 0.38
CA THR A 56 -3.76 17.22 1.46
C THR A 56 -5.00 16.32 1.46
N ALA A 57 -6.19 16.89 1.24
CA ALA A 57 -7.42 16.13 1.14
C ALA A 57 -7.38 15.15 -0.04
N VAL A 58 -6.90 15.60 -1.21
CA VAL A 58 -6.72 14.76 -2.40
C VAL A 58 -5.70 13.64 -2.14
N PHE A 59 -4.60 13.96 -1.46
CA PHE A 59 -3.59 12.96 -1.08
C PHE A 59 -4.17 11.86 -0.18
N PHE A 60 -4.89 12.22 0.88
CA PHE A 60 -5.54 11.23 1.74
C PHE A 60 -6.66 10.45 1.04
N ALA A 61 -7.42 11.10 0.16
CA ALA A 61 -8.43 10.41 -0.66
C ALA A 61 -7.78 9.35 -1.56
N SER A 62 -6.68 9.71 -2.24
CA SER A 62 -5.92 8.78 -3.07
C SER A 62 -5.36 7.61 -2.27
N MET A 63 -4.86 7.87 -1.07
CA MET A 63 -4.35 6.85 -0.17
C MET A 63 -5.45 5.91 0.32
N SER A 64 -6.64 6.43 0.61
CA SER A 64 -7.82 5.65 0.98
C SER A 64 -8.25 4.72 -0.16
N VAL A 65 -8.31 5.25 -1.40
CA VAL A 65 -8.63 4.45 -2.60
C VAL A 65 -7.61 3.34 -2.82
N GLY A 66 -6.31 3.66 -2.76
CA GLY A 66 -5.25 2.66 -2.88
C GLY A 66 -5.32 1.60 -1.78
N GLY A 67 -5.63 1.99 -0.54
CA GLY A 67 -5.85 1.09 0.57
C GLY A 67 -7.05 0.16 0.38
N ALA A 68 -8.16 0.68 -0.13
CA ALA A 68 -9.37 -0.11 -0.43
C ALA A 68 -9.12 -1.13 -1.55
N ILE A 69 -8.42 -0.73 -2.62
CA ILE A 69 -8.04 -1.65 -3.71
C ILE A 69 -7.11 -2.74 -3.18
N GLY A 70 -6.06 -2.36 -2.46
CA GLY A 70 -5.08 -3.30 -1.91
C GLY A 70 -5.70 -4.33 -0.96
N THR A 71 -6.56 -3.88 -0.04
CA THR A 71 -7.27 -4.77 0.89
C THR A 71 -8.26 -5.69 0.17
N SER A 72 -8.95 -5.19 -0.86
CA SER A 72 -9.86 -6.00 -1.68
C SER A 72 -9.14 -7.11 -2.43
N VAL A 73 -8.02 -6.80 -3.10
CA VAL A 73 -7.20 -7.80 -3.82
C VAL A 73 -6.61 -8.81 -2.84
N ALA A 74 -6.03 -8.34 -1.73
CA ALA A 74 -5.49 -9.23 -0.69
C ALA A 74 -6.56 -10.15 -0.11
N GLY A 75 -7.77 -9.64 0.13
CA GLY A 75 -8.91 -10.41 0.62
C GLY A 75 -9.42 -11.44 -0.40
N ALA A 76 -9.41 -11.12 -1.69
CA ALA A 76 -9.76 -12.07 -2.76
C ALA A 76 -8.73 -13.21 -2.87
N ILE A 77 -7.44 -12.88 -2.81
CA ILE A 77 -6.36 -13.89 -2.80
C ILE A 77 -6.48 -14.76 -1.55
N TRP A 78 -6.67 -14.16 -0.37
CA TRP A 78 -6.80 -14.91 0.89
C TRP A 78 -7.97 -15.90 0.85
N ARG A 79 -9.15 -15.46 0.40
CA ARG A 79 -10.35 -16.31 0.29
C ARG A 79 -10.20 -17.46 -0.70
N SER A 80 -9.40 -17.32 -1.75
CA SER A 80 -9.16 -18.38 -2.73
C SER A 80 -8.03 -19.33 -2.32
N THR A 81 -6.99 -18.83 -1.66
CA THR A 81 -5.79 -19.62 -1.33
C THR A 81 -5.90 -20.36 0.00
N LEU A 82 -6.41 -19.72 1.06
CA LEU A 82 -6.41 -20.33 2.38
C LEU A 82 -7.30 -21.59 2.47
N PRO A 83 -8.55 -21.61 1.97
CA PRO A 83 -9.37 -22.83 1.99
C PRO A 83 -8.75 -23.97 1.18
N ARG A 84 -8.13 -23.66 0.03
CA ARG A 84 -7.42 -24.64 -0.80
C ARG A 84 -6.24 -25.26 -0.04
N LYS A 85 -5.43 -24.46 0.65
CA LYS A 85 -4.30 -24.95 1.44
C LYS A 85 -4.73 -25.71 2.68
N LEU A 86 -5.81 -25.32 3.32
CA LEU A 86 -6.41 -26.08 4.42
C LEU A 86 -6.90 -27.45 3.93
N ALA A 87 -7.54 -27.54 2.76
CA ALA A 87 -8.00 -28.82 2.21
C ALA A 87 -6.84 -29.78 1.83
N GLU A 88 -5.71 -29.22 1.39
CA GLU A 88 -4.50 -29.97 1.03
C GLU A 88 -3.72 -30.47 2.25
N ASN A 89 -3.55 -29.63 3.28
CA ASN A 89 -2.67 -29.92 4.41
C ASN A 89 -3.39 -30.53 5.62
N LEU A 90 -4.71 -30.42 5.75
CA LEU A 90 -5.42 -30.99 6.91
C LEU A 90 -5.47 -32.53 6.86
N PRO A 91 -5.32 -33.19 8.03
CA PRO A 91 -5.59 -34.63 8.17
C PRO A 91 -7.01 -34.97 7.73
N ALA A 92 -7.22 -36.18 7.19
CA ALA A 92 -8.51 -36.63 6.66
C ALA A 92 -9.68 -36.41 7.65
N ASP A 93 -9.43 -36.62 8.94
CA ASP A 93 -10.40 -36.47 10.04
C ASP A 93 -10.86 -35.02 10.28
N LEU A 94 -10.08 -34.03 9.84
CA LEU A 94 -10.32 -32.62 10.11
C LEU A 94 -10.65 -31.81 8.85
N LYS A 95 -10.63 -32.42 7.66
CA LYS A 95 -10.94 -31.73 6.40
C LYS A 95 -12.31 -31.05 6.41
N HIS A 96 -13.29 -31.64 7.09
CA HIS A 96 -14.62 -31.04 7.25
C HIS A 96 -14.60 -29.74 8.09
N GLN A 97 -13.63 -29.57 8.98
CA GLN A 97 -13.47 -28.37 9.81
C GLN A 97 -12.70 -27.25 9.11
N ALA A 98 -12.16 -27.47 7.90
CA ALA A 98 -11.41 -26.47 7.14
C ALA A 98 -12.19 -25.16 6.94
N GLN A 99 -13.50 -25.23 6.66
CA GLN A 99 -14.36 -24.07 6.50
C GLN A 99 -14.59 -23.32 7.82
N ALA A 100 -14.72 -24.05 8.93
CA ALA A 100 -14.88 -23.47 10.27
C ALA A 100 -13.59 -22.78 10.75
N ILE A 101 -12.43 -23.38 10.46
CA ILE A 101 -11.10 -22.81 10.72
C ILE A 101 -10.86 -21.56 9.86
N PHE A 102 -11.33 -21.55 8.61
CA PHE A 102 -11.29 -20.37 7.75
C PHE A 102 -12.19 -19.24 8.28
N GLY A 103 -13.39 -19.57 8.73
CA GLY A 103 -14.36 -18.60 9.25
C GLY A 103 -14.00 -18.03 10.62
N SER A 104 -13.18 -18.72 11.42
CA SER A 104 -12.82 -18.30 12.78
C SER A 104 -11.35 -18.56 13.10
N ILE A 105 -10.59 -17.47 13.24
CA ILE A 105 -9.22 -17.51 13.77
C ILE A 105 -9.18 -18.02 15.22
N VAL A 106 -10.28 -17.86 15.98
CA VAL A 106 -10.38 -18.37 17.35
C VAL A 106 -10.40 -19.89 17.35
N THR A 107 -11.15 -20.50 16.42
CA THR A 107 -11.15 -21.95 16.20
C THR A 107 -9.80 -22.44 15.72
N ALA A 108 -9.13 -21.69 14.84
CA ALA A 108 -7.76 -22.03 14.45
C ALA A 108 -6.80 -22.04 15.66
N ARG A 109 -6.95 -21.09 16.60
CA ARG A 109 -6.10 -20.94 17.80
C ARG A 109 -6.47 -21.85 18.97
N SER A 110 -7.66 -22.44 18.98
CA SER A 110 -8.07 -23.37 20.04
C SER A 110 -7.37 -24.72 19.97
N TYR A 111 -6.80 -25.08 18.81
CA TYR A 111 -5.98 -26.29 18.69
C TYR A 111 -4.66 -26.12 19.44
N LYS A 112 -4.31 -27.13 20.25
CA LYS A 112 -3.09 -27.14 21.07
C LYS A 112 -1.84 -27.12 20.17
N VAL A 113 -0.87 -26.28 20.53
CA VAL A 113 0.44 -26.18 19.88
C VAL A 113 1.17 -27.53 19.95
N GLY A 114 1.72 -27.99 18.83
CA GLY A 114 2.38 -29.30 18.70
C GLY A 114 1.46 -30.46 18.28
N THR A 115 0.22 -30.19 17.90
CA THR A 115 -0.66 -31.19 17.28
C THR A 115 -0.54 -31.14 15.75
N ALA A 116 -0.67 -32.28 15.07
CA ALA A 116 -0.62 -32.35 13.61
C ALA A 116 -1.65 -31.42 12.93
N ALA A 117 -2.80 -31.20 13.59
CA ALA A 117 -3.80 -30.23 13.16
C ALA A 117 -3.27 -28.79 13.21
N ARG A 118 -2.61 -28.40 14.31
CA ARG A 118 -2.07 -27.04 14.49
C ARG A 118 -0.92 -26.76 13.54
N ASP A 119 -0.03 -27.73 13.33
CA ASP A 119 1.10 -27.60 12.40
C ASP A 119 0.61 -27.49 10.95
N ALA A 120 -0.40 -28.27 10.56
CA ALA A 120 -1.04 -28.18 9.25
C ALA A 120 -1.73 -26.82 9.01
N ILE A 121 -2.39 -26.27 10.04
CA ILE A 121 -2.99 -24.93 9.99
C ILE A 121 -1.89 -23.88 9.85
N ASP A 122 -0.86 -23.92 10.69
CA ASP A 122 0.24 -22.94 10.65
C ASP A 122 0.99 -22.99 9.31
N LEU A 123 1.20 -24.17 8.74
CA LEU A 123 1.76 -24.34 7.39
C LEU A 123 0.86 -23.73 6.32
N SER A 124 -0.45 -23.98 6.37
CA SER A 124 -1.42 -23.42 5.42
C SER A 124 -1.46 -21.90 5.47
N TYR A 125 -1.41 -21.32 6.68
CA TYR A 125 -1.35 -19.87 6.88
C TYR A 125 -0.05 -19.28 6.34
N ARG A 126 1.10 -19.91 6.60
CA ARG A 126 2.41 -19.48 6.07
C ARG A 126 2.43 -19.48 4.54
N GLN A 127 1.89 -20.53 3.91
CA GLN A 127 1.80 -20.63 2.45
C GLN A 127 0.92 -19.51 1.87
N SER A 128 -0.25 -19.25 2.46
CA SER A 128 -1.13 -18.16 2.03
C SER A 128 -0.48 -16.79 2.21
N GLN A 129 0.19 -16.54 3.35
CA GLN A 129 0.92 -15.30 3.58
C GLN A 129 2.07 -15.09 2.58
N ARG A 130 2.78 -16.16 2.21
CA ARG A 130 3.83 -16.10 1.18
C ARG A 130 3.25 -15.70 -0.18
N LEU A 131 2.10 -16.24 -0.57
CA LEU A 131 1.41 -15.85 -1.81
C LEU A 131 0.96 -14.39 -1.79
N LEU A 132 0.40 -13.93 -0.66
CA LEU A 132 0.05 -12.50 -0.48
C LEU A 132 1.30 -11.60 -0.56
N ALA A 133 2.43 -12.02 0.01
CA ALA A 133 3.68 -11.28 -0.07
C ALA A 133 4.22 -11.19 -1.51
N ILE A 134 4.16 -12.29 -2.28
CA ILE A 134 4.54 -12.29 -3.70
C ILE A 134 3.63 -11.36 -4.49
N ALA A 135 2.31 -11.45 -4.29
CA ALA A 135 1.35 -10.55 -4.96
C ALA A 135 1.63 -9.08 -4.62
N GLY A 136 1.98 -8.77 -3.36
CA GLY A 136 2.41 -7.44 -2.96
C GLY A 136 3.68 -6.98 -3.67
N VAL A 137 4.68 -7.84 -3.84
CA VAL A 137 5.92 -7.52 -4.59
C VAL A 137 5.62 -7.31 -6.09
N CYS A 138 4.76 -8.14 -6.67
CA CYS A 138 4.31 -7.94 -8.05
C CYS A 138 3.60 -6.61 -8.24
N ALA A 139 2.84 -6.13 -7.24
CA ALA A 139 2.21 -4.81 -7.28
C ALA A 139 3.24 -3.66 -7.15
N LEU A 140 4.41 -3.90 -6.56
CA LEU A 140 5.50 -2.92 -6.52
C LEU A 140 6.26 -2.82 -7.85
N ALA A 141 6.26 -3.87 -8.68
CA ALA A 141 6.94 -3.85 -9.97
C ALA A 141 6.46 -2.74 -10.92
N PRO A 142 5.14 -2.55 -11.19
CA PRO A 142 4.67 -1.44 -12.01
C PRO A 142 4.92 -0.09 -11.33
N MET A 143 4.89 -0.02 -10.00
CA MET A 143 5.20 1.21 -9.25
C MET A 143 6.67 1.62 -9.44
N LEU A 144 7.60 0.66 -9.46
CA LEU A 144 9.02 0.91 -9.75
C LEU A 144 9.23 1.33 -11.22
N ILE A 145 8.49 0.74 -12.16
CA ILE A 145 8.53 1.16 -13.56
C ILE A 145 8.06 2.62 -13.68
N ILE A 146 6.94 2.99 -13.05
CA ILE A 146 6.45 4.37 -13.03
C ILE A 146 7.45 5.31 -12.35
N MET A 147 8.16 4.86 -11.30
CA MET A 147 9.25 5.62 -10.67
C MET A 147 10.42 5.89 -11.63
N PHE A 148 10.78 4.94 -12.51
CA PHE A 148 11.77 5.19 -13.57
C PHE A 148 11.26 6.17 -14.65
N PHE A 149 9.95 6.28 -14.83
CA PHE A 149 9.32 7.26 -15.72
C PHE A 149 9.04 8.62 -15.05
N LEU A 150 9.14 8.72 -13.72
CA LEU A 150 9.12 10.01 -13.03
C LEU A 150 10.44 10.74 -13.34
N GLN A 151 10.39 11.64 -14.32
CA GLN A 151 11.50 12.54 -14.62
C GLN A 151 11.88 13.34 -13.36
N ASN A 152 13.19 13.52 -13.17
CA ASN A 152 13.77 14.43 -12.19
C ASN A 152 13.10 15.81 -12.31
N VAL A 153 12.26 16.17 -11.34
CA VAL A 153 11.87 17.56 -11.13
C VAL A 153 13.07 18.23 -10.48
N GLN A 154 13.87 18.92 -11.31
CA GLN A 154 14.93 19.79 -10.82
C GLN A 154 14.29 20.92 -10.01
N LEU A 155 14.49 20.87 -8.70
CA LEU A 155 14.25 21.99 -7.79
C LEU A 155 15.47 22.93 -7.80
N ASP A 156 15.91 23.38 -8.99
CA ASP A 156 16.96 24.39 -9.10
C ASP A 156 16.30 25.76 -9.32
N GLU A 157 16.09 26.44 -8.20
CA GLU A 157 16.24 27.87 -7.99
C GLU A 157 16.20 28.77 -9.26
N ARG A 158 14.99 29.23 -9.65
CA ARG A 158 14.66 30.57 -10.19
C ARG A 158 13.29 30.56 -10.88
N GLN A 159 12.25 31.00 -10.18
CA GLN A 159 11.35 32.06 -10.66
C GLN A 159 10.80 32.82 -9.44
N THR A 160 11.70 33.51 -8.74
CA THR A 160 11.36 34.88 -8.35
C THR A 160 10.94 35.61 -9.63
N THR A 161 9.76 36.22 -9.62
CA THR A 161 9.35 37.26 -10.58
C THR A 161 8.86 36.78 -11.96
N LYS A 162 7.56 36.47 -12.04
CA LYS A 162 6.73 37.10 -13.09
C LYS A 162 5.81 38.11 -12.40
N PRO A 163 6.00 39.42 -12.60
CA PRO A 163 4.95 40.37 -12.36
C PRO A 163 4.01 40.36 -13.59
N GLU A 164 2.79 40.79 -13.35
CA GLU A 164 1.89 41.41 -14.34
C GLU A 164 0.93 40.50 -15.14
N SER A 165 -0.34 40.68 -14.77
CA SER A 165 -1.49 41.05 -15.59
C SER A 165 -1.92 40.15 -16.77
N HIS A 166 -3.13 39.63 -16.65
CA HIS A 166 -4.13 39.74 -17.71
C HIS A 166 -5.50 39.98 -17.06
N GLU A 167 -5.75 41.25 -16.75
CA GLU A 167 -7.09 41.82 -16.78
C GLU A 167 -7.32 42.36 -18.21
N GLU A 168 -8.59 42.36 -18.65
CA GLU A 168 -9.13 42.88 -19.91
C GLU A 168 -9.01 42.04 -21.19
N VAL A 169 -10.12 41.37 -21.55
CA VAL A 169 -10.98 41.67 -22.74
C VAL A 169 -12.38 41.16 -22.31
N ILE A 170 -13.42 41.98 -22.05
CA ILE A 170 -14.31 42.57 -23.06
C ILE A 170 -14.92 43.88 -22.50
N LYS A 171 -14.51 45.01 -23.05
CA LYS A 171 -15.35 46.19 -23.26
C LYS A 171 -15.02 46.72 -24.65
N ASP A 172 -15.94 46.53 -25.58
CA ASP A 172 -16.18 47.44 -26.70
C ASP A 172 -17.40 46.93 -27.49
N ASP A 173 -18.58 47.14 -26.90
CA ASP A 173 -19.77 47.44 -27.71
C ASP A 173 -19.98 48.96 -27.65
N ALA A 174 -19.49 49.61 -28.71
CA ALA A 174 -20.05 50.79 -29.37
C ALA A 174 -20.55 51.99 -28.51
N ASN A 175 -19.71 53.02 -28.41
CA ASN A 175 -20.10 54.44 -28.54
C ASN A 175 -20.07 54.80 -30.06
N PRO A 176 -20.68 55.88 -30.63
CA PRO A 176 -21.34 57.06 -30.05
C PRO A 176 -22.63 57.59 -30.75
N GLU A 177 -23.35 58.48 -30.06
CA GLU A 177 -24.11 59.69 -30.52
C GLU A 177 -25.02 60.08 -29.33
N LYS A 178 -25.18 61.31 -28.82
CA LYS A 178 -24.99 62.70 -29.24
C LYS A 178 -25.16 63.58 -27.96
N VAL A 179 -24.30 64.56 -27.72
CA VAL A 179 -24.58 66.02 -27.78
C VAL A 179 -25.44 66.60 -26.63
N THR A 180 -24.76 67.35 -25.76
CA THR A 180 -25.07 68.70 -25.25
C THR A 180 -26.46 69.01 -24.66
N GLN A 181 -26.39 69.56 -23.43
CA GLN A 181 -27.40 70.17 -22.55
C GLN A 181 -28.15 69.24 -21.60
#